data_AF-A0A497F3F2-F1
#
_entry.id   AF-A0A497F3F2-F1
#
_cell.length_a   1.000
_cell.length_b   1.000
_cell.length_c   1.000
_cell.angle_alpha   90.00
_cell.angle_beta   90.00
_cell.angle_gamma   90.00
#
_symmetry.space_group_name_H-M   'P 1'
#
loop_
_entity.id
_entity.type
_entity.pdbx_description
1 polymer ?
#
loop_
_entity_poly.entity_id
_entity_poly.type
_entity_poly.pdbx_seq_one_letter_code
_entity_poly.pdbx_strand_id
1 'polypeptide(L)' 'MRWINKYTIELEEADIGYPKVISLKMHYKTLQLVDELYKSLGFKSRSEFIRACIWFTVRHLKEFKEELGINQ' A
#
# COMPACT_ATOMS: atom_id res chain seq x y z
N MET A 1 1.22 -13.48 18.02
CA MET A 1 0.21 -13.15 17.00
C MET A 1 -0.30 -11.74 17.24
N ARG A 2 0.07 -10.77 16.39
CA ARG A 2 -0.50 -9.41 16.45
C ARG A 2 -1.65 -9.33 15.46
N TRP A 3 -2.85 -9.12 15.98
CA TRP A 3 -4.05 -8.88 15.18
C TRP A 3 -3.94 -7.49 14.54
N ILE A 4 -3.96 -7.41 13.22
CA ILE A 4 -3.87 -6.14 12.47
C ILE A 4 -5.26 -5.49 12.49
N ASN A 5 -5.37 -4.33 13.14
CA ASN A 5 -6.59 -3.53 13.17
C ASN A 5 -6.60 -2.57 11.96
N LYS A 6 -7.63 -2.64 11.12
CA LYS A 6 -7.79 -1.74 9.94
C LYS A 6 -7.95 -0.26 10.29
N TYR A 7 -8.14 0.07 11.57
CA TYR A 7 -8.33 1.43 12.07
C TYR A 7 -7.06 2.07 12.64
N THR A 8 -5.93 1.36 12.72
CA THR A 8 -4.64 1.90 13.18
C THR A 8 -3.73 2.23 12.00
N ILE A 9 -4.24 3.02 11.05
CA ILE A 9 -3.39 3.71 10.08
C ILE A 9 -3.18 5.11 10.67
N GLU A 10 -2.16 5.27 11.50
CA GLU A 10 -1.69 6.59 11.92
C GLU A 10 -1.04 7.24 10.69
N LEU A 11 -1.63 8.33 10.20
CA LEU A 11 -1.13 9.09 9.07
C LEU A 11 0.03 9.97 9.57
N GLU A 12 1.21 9.87 8.95
CA GLU A 12 2.36 10.73 9.26
C GLU A 12 2.23 12.08 8.51
N GLU A 13 2.87 13.16 8.99
CA GLU A 13 2.84 14.49 8.36
C GLU A 13 3.22 14.50 6.85
N ALA A 14 3.93 13.49 6.38
CA ALA A 14 4.23 13.28 4.96
C ALA A 14 2.97 13.03 4.08
N ASP A 15 1.84 12.68 4.69
CA ASP A 15 0.53 12.49 4.05
C ASP A 15 -0.21 13.80 3.77
N ILE A 16 0.34 14.96 4.18
CA ILE A 16 -0.24 16.31 3.97
C ILE A 16 0.18 16.91 2.60
N GLY A 17 0.75 16.10 1.70
CA GLY A 17 1.00 16.49 0.32
C GLY A 17 -0.28 16.43 -0.54
N TYR A 18 -0.46 17.40 -1.45
CA TYR A 18 -1.53 17.31 -2.44
C TYR A 18 -1.43 16.01 -3.25
N PRO A 19 -2.54 15.29 -3.48
CA PRO A 19 -2.52 14.07 -4.26
C PRO A 19 -2.05 14.35 -5.69
N LYS A 20 -0.93 13.73 -6.09
CA LYS A 20 -0.41 13.78 -7.46
C LYS A 20 -0.98 12.61 -8.26
N VAL A 21 -1.49 12.89 -9.46
CA VAL A 21 -1.90 11.85 -10.40
C VAL A 21 -0.66 11.25 -11.07
N ILE A 22 -0.53 9.93 -11.00
CA ILE A 22 0.55 9.16 -11.62
C ILE A 22 -0.09 8.16 -12.59
N SER A 23 0.42 8.11 -13.82
CA SER A 23 0.02 7.11 -14.82
C SER A 23 1.01 5.96 -14.83
N LEU A 24 0.50 4.72 -14.74
CA LEU A 24 1.30 3.50 -14.75
C LEU A 24 0.94 2.65 -15.97
N LYS A 25 1.96 2.11 -16.65
CA LYS A 25 1.77 1.09 -17.68
C LYS A 25 1.91 -0.29 -17.04
N MET A 26 0.96 -1.18 -17.28
CA MET A 26 0.99 -2.55 -16.77
C MET A 26 0.31 -3.51 -17.75
N HIS A 27 0.61 -4.79 -17.60
CA HIS A 27 -0.02 -5.84 -18.40
C HIS A 27 -1.52 -5.95 -18.06
N TYR A 28 -2.34 -6.23 -19.07
CA TYR A 28 -3.80 -6.27 -18.92
C TYR A 28 -4.27 -7.27 -17.86
N LYS A 29 -3.69 -8.48 -17.83
CA LYS A 29 -4.02 -9.49 -16.80
C LYS A 29 -3.72 -9.01 -15.38
N THR A 30 -2.66 -8.22 -15.20
CA THR A 30 -2.31 -7.66 -13.90
C THR A 30 -3.34 -6.60 -13.49
N LEU A 31 -3.79 -5.77 -14.42
CA LEU A 31 -4.84 -4.79 -14.16
C LEU A 31 -6.16 -5.47 -13.77
N GLN A 32 -6.54 -6.57 -14.43
CA GLN A 32 -7.73 -7.35 -14.06
C GLN A 32 -7.64 -7.89 -12.63
N LEU A 33 -6.50 -8.47 -12.25
CA LEU A 33 -6.28 -8.95 -10.89
C LEU A 33 -6.40 -7.83 -9.86
N VAL A 34 -5.82 -6.65 -10.15
CA VAL A 34 -5.97 -5.47 -9.29
C VAL A 34 -7.44 -5.06 -9.16
N ASP A 35 -8.17 -5.06 -10.27
CA ASP A 35 -9.59 -4.70 -10.34
C ASP A 35 -10.48 -5.66 -9.53
N GLU A 36 -10.16 -6.95 -9.52
CA GLU A 36 -10.85 -7.96 -8.72
C GLU A 36 -10.54 -7.81 -7.23
N LEU A 37 -9.26 -7.65 -6.88
CA LEU A 37 -8.79 -7.57 -5.50
C LEU A 37 -9.33 -6.34 -4.76
N TYR A 38 -9.30 -5.15 -5.37
CA TYR A 38 -9.79 -3.96 -4.67
C TYR A 38 -11.28 -4.05 -4.35
N LYS A 39 -12.06 -4.66 -5.25
CA LYS A 39 -13.50 -4.89 -5.06
C LYS A 39 -13.74 -5.93 -3.97
N SER A 40 -13.05 -7.07 -4.03
CA SER A 40 -13.24 -8.15 -3.05
C SER A 40 -12.86 -7.73 -1.63
N LEU A 41 -11.90 -6.82 -1.49
CA LEU A 41 -11.44 -6.28 -0.21
C LEU A 41 -12.23 -5.03 0.25
N GLY A 42 -13.21 -4.57 -0.53
CA GLY A 42 -14.10 -3.48 -0.14
C GLY A 42 -13.49 -2.08 -0.21
N PHE A 43 -12.45 -1.87 -1.02
CA PHE A 43 -11.89 -0.54 -1.25
C PHE A 43 -12.81 0.32 -2.12
N LYS A 44 -12.86 1.63 -1.86
CA LYS A 44 -13.73 2.56 -2.62
C LYS A 44 -13.17 2.86 -4.01
N SER A 45 -11.85 2.77 -4.18
CA SER A 45 -11.19 3.01 -5.46
C SER A 45 -9.91 2.20 -5.63
N ARG A 46 -9.51 2.01 -6.89
CA ARG A 46 -8.22 1.41 -7.25
C ARG A 46 -7.05 2.16 -6.64
N SER A 47 -7.08 3.50 -6.67
CA SER A 47 -6.02 4.32 -6.09
C SER A 47 -5.90 4.16 -4.58
N GLU A 48 -7.02 3.99 -3.87
CA GLU A 48 -7.02 3.69 -2.44
C GLU A 48 -6.37 2.33 -2.15
N PHE A 49 -6.75 1.30 -2.89
CA PHE A 49 -6.15 -0.02 -2.79
C PHE A 49 -4.65 -0.01 -3.09
N ILE A 50 -4.24 0.63 -4.18
CA ILE A 50 -2.82 0.73 -4.56
C ILE A 50 -2.02 1.47 -3.48
N ARG A 51 -2.54 2.55 -2.89
CA ARG A 51 -1.89 3.22 -1.75
C ARG A 51 -1.74 2.29 -0.55
N ALA A 52 -2.77 1.53 -0.20
CA ALA A 52 -2.70 0.55 0.89
C ALA A 52 -1.64 -0.54 0.61
N CYS A 53 -1.56 -1.04 -0.61
CA CYS A 53 -0.52 -2.00 -1.02
C CYS A 53 0.89 -1.41 -0.95
N ILE A 54 1.07 -0.15 -1.36
CA ILE A 54 2.35 0.55 -1.26
C ILE A 54 2.76 0.66 0.22
N TRP A 55 1.87 1.13 1.09
CA TRP A 55 2.13 1.24 2.53
C TRP A 55 2.47 -0.10 3.16
N PHE A 56 1.69 -1.14 2.84
CA PHE A 56 1.96 -2.49 3.28
C PHE A 56 3.37 -2.94 2.88
N THR A 57 3.74 -2.75 1.61
CA THR A 57 5.04 -3.14 1.08
C THR A 57 6.17 -2.36 1.74
N VAL A 58 6.05 -1.03 1.84
CA VAL A 58 7.05 -0.16 2.46
C VAL A 58 7.28 -0.56 3.92
N ARG A 59 6.21 -0.83 4.67
CA ARG A 59 6.30 -1.27 6.06
C ARG A 59 7.10 -2.57 6.19
N HIS A 60 6.78 -3.60 5.41
CA HIS A 60 7.48 -4.88 5.49
C HIS A 60 8.92 -4.79 4.96
N LEU A 61 9.19 -3.92 4.00
CA LEU A 61 10.57 -3.66 3.55
C LEU A 61 11.40 -2.95 4.64
N LYS A 62 10.81 -2.03 5.40
CA LYS A 62 11.47 -1.40 6.56
C LYS A 62 11.76 -2.45 7.64
N GLU A 63 10.76 -3.23 8.02
CA GLU A 63 10.89 -4.33 9.00
C GLU A 63 11.99 -5.33 8.54
N PHE A 64 12.00 -5.74 7.27
CA PHE A 64 13.03 -6.62 6.72
C PHE A 64 14.42 -6.00 6.71
N LYS A 65 14.53 -4.69 6.43
CA LYS A 65 15.82 -3.97 6.48
C LYS A 65 16.39 -3.94 7.90
N GLU A 66 15.53 -3.75 8.90
CA GLU A 66 15.91 -3.79 10.32
C GLU A 66 16.39 -5.19 10.73
N GLU A 67 15.71 -6.25 10.29
CA GLU A 67 16.11 -7.65 10.52
C GLU A 67 17.49 -7.98 9.94
N LEU A 68 17.83 -7.41 8.77
CA LEU A 68 19.14 -7.59 8.15
C LEU A 68 20.28 -6.80 8.82
N GLY A 69 19.97 -5.98 9.84
CA GLY A 69 20.96 -5.16 10.53
C GLY A 69 21.56 -4.05 9.65
N ILE A 70 20.89 -3.69 8.55
CA ILE A 70 21.31 -2.58 7.68
C ILE A 70 20.81 -1.28 8.33
N ASN A 71 21.39 -0.92 9.48
CA ASN A 71 21.24 0.40 10.07
C ASN A 71 22.21 1.33 9.35
N GLN A 72 21.68 2.26 8.56
CA GLN A 72 22.45 3.39 8.03
C GLN A 72 22.68 4.42 9.13
#